data_AF-A0A4R2J5Z6-F1
#
_entry.id   AF-A0A4R2J5Z6-F1
#
_cell.length_a   1.000
_cell.length_b   1.000
_cell.length_c   1.000
_cell.angle_alpha   90.00
_cell.angle_beta   90.00
_cell.angle_gamma   90.00
#
_symmetry.space_group_name_H-M   'P 1'
#
loop_
_entity.id
_entity.type
_entity.pdbx_description
1 polymer ?
#
loop_
_entity_poly.entity_id
_entity_poly.type
_entity_poly.pdbx_seq_one_letter_code
_entity_poly.pdbx_strand_id
1 'polypeptide(L)'
;MVADRVTLCECFARDGLQHEPEFVPTDTKVSTVDSFVAAGFRRIEATSYSHPDRVPAFRDASELLAKVPRADGVAYKATCPNPRAVQRALADLDAGHGADELSLLVSATEAHTERNLRTTRARQWANVTEMARLAGGRFSLVGVISMALGCPFEGRVDPGLVAEDFGRFADLGVTLVTIGDTTGLGTPATVGPLFARLAAEYPDVPAVAHFHNTRGTALANCVAALDAGCRFFDSAFGGVGGHPAKIGYGTGMTGNTCTEDLVNLLETTGVATGLDLDLVLAASARCEQALGRPLHSMVARAGFGLLPEGVSL
;
A
#
# COMPACT_ATOMS: atom_id res chain seq x y z
N MET A 1 -10.90 28.06 -3.52
CA MET A 1 -9.66 27.32 -3.24
C MET A 1 -10.07 25.87 -3.08
N VAL A 2 -9.68 24.97 -3.98
CA VAL A 2 -9.88 23.53 -3.73
C VAL A 2 -8.95 23.20 -2.56
N ALA A 3 -9.49 22.66 -1.46
CA ALA A 3 -8.67 22.30 -0.31
C ALA A 3 -7.58 21.30 -0.73
N ASP A 4 -6.36 21.47 -0.22
CA ASP A 4 -5.28 20.51 -0.45
C ASP A 4 -5.69 19.16 0.16
N ARG A 5 -5.74 18.12 -0.67
CA ARG A 5 -6.31 16.81 -0.32
C ARG A 5 -5.39 15.69 -0.77
N VAL A 6 -5.24 14.68 0.07
CA VAL A 6 -4.54 13.43 -0.25
C VAL A 6 -5.52 12.26 -0.44
N THR A 7 -5.05 11.23 -1.13
CA THR A 7 -5.73 9.93 -1.24
C THR A 7 -4.96 8.89 -0.45
N LEU A 8 -5.61 8.31 0.55
CA LEU A 8 -5.09 7.17 1.30
C LEU A 8 -5.59 5.85 0.68
N CYS A 9 -4.68 4.89 0.53
CA CYS A 9 -5.00 3.51 0.22
C CYS A 9 -4.84 2.66 1.48
N GLU A 10 -5.94 2.11 1.97
CA GLU A 10 -5.93 1.25 3.15
C GLU A 10 -5.45 -0.17 2.79
N CYS A 11 -4.34 -0.59 3.38
CA CYS A 11 -3.63 -1.81 3.05
C CYS A 11 -3.78 -2.95 4.07
N PHE A 12 -4.55 -2.77 5.16
CA PHE A 12 -4.75 -3.79 6.19
C PHE A 12 -5.17 -5.14 5.61
N ALA A 13 -6.20 -5.16 4.74
CA ALA A 13 -6.80 -6.38 4.20
C ALA A 13 -5.85 -7.19 3.29
N ARG A 14 -4.78 -6.59 2.80
CA ARG A 14 -3.71 -7.24 2.03
C ARG A 14 -2.40 -7.22 2.82
N ASP A 15 -1.65 -6.12 2.76
CA ASP A 15 -0.30 -6.11 3.33
C ASP A 15 -0.29 -6.37 4.84
N GLY A 16 -1.30 -5.88 5.55
CA GLY A 16 -1.49 -6.15 6.97
C GLY A 16 -1.65 -7.63 7.29
N LEU A 17 -2.54 -8.32 6.56
CA LEU A 17 -2.86 -9.73 6.80
C LEU A 17 -1.82 -10.73 6.26
N GLN A 18 -0.91 -10.30 5.37
CA GLN A 18 -0.04 -11.20 4.61
C GLN A 18 0.83 -12.13 5.48
N HIS A 19 1.22 -11.64 6.65
CA HIS A 19 2.11 -12.35 7.57
C HIS A 19 1.46 -12.73 8.88
N GLU A 20 0.14 -12.56 8.98
CA GLU A 20 -0.63 -13.05 10.11
C GLU A 20 -0.56 -14.59 10.14
N PRO A 21 -0.27 -15.18 11.32
CA PRO A 21 -0.10 -16.62 11.44
C PRO A 21 -1.43 -17.37 11.23
N GLU A 22 -2.54 -16.72 11.59
CA GLU A 22 -3.88 -17.29 11.51
C GLU A 22 -4.62 -16.73 10.29
N PHE A 23 -5.39 -17.60 9.64
CA PHE A 23 -6.25 -17.18 8.55
C PHE A 23 -7.45 -16.43 9.12
N VAL A 24 -7.58 -15.15 8.75
CA VAL A 24 -8.78 -14.35 9.03
C VAL A 24 -9.92 -14.83 8.12
N PRO A 25 -11.08 -15.26 8.65
CA PRO A 25 -12.20 -15.73 7.85
C PRO A 25 -12.69 -14.71 6.81
N THR A 26 -13.19 -15.19 5.66
CA THR A 26 -13.65 -14.33 4.55
C THR A 26 -14.68 -13.29 5.02
N ASP A 27 -15.69 -13.70 5.78
CA ASP A 27 -16.75 -12.77 6.24
C ASP A 27 -16.22 -11.72 7.25
N THR A 28 -15.21 -12.08 8.04
CA THR A 28 -14.47 -11.11 8.88
C THR A 28 -13.72 -10.11 8.01
N LYS A 29 -13.06 -10.54 6.92
CA LYS A 29 -12.42 -9.63 5.96
C LYS A 29 -13.43 -8.73 5.27
N VAL A 30 -14.57 -9.26 4.83
CA VAL A 30 -15.65 -8.49 4.19
C VAL A 30 -16.15 -7.39 5.12
N SER A 31 -16.52 -7.72 6.35
CA SER A 31 -16.98 -6.72 7.34
C SER A 31 -15.89 -5.70 7.72
N THR A 32 -14.63 -6.09 7.68
CA THR A 32 -13.48 -5.19 7.89
C THR A 32 -13.35 -4.21 6.73
N VAL A 33 -13.36 -4.69 5.49
CA VAL A 33 -13.31 -3.85 4.28
C VAL A 33 -14.52 -2.93 4.17
N ASP A 34 -15.72 -3.40 4.50
CA ASP A 34 -16.93 -2.58 4.57
C ASP A 34 -16.78 -1.38 5.51
N SER A 35 -16.12 -1.59 6.66
CA SER A 35 -15.84 -0.48 7.58
C SER A 35 -14.86 0.57 7.03
N PHE A 36 -13.95 0.17 6.14
CA PHE A 36 -13.06 1.11 5.46
C PHE A 36 -13.84 1.96 4.46
N VAL A 37 -14.75 1.35 3.70
CA VAL A 37 -15.67 2.07 2.81
C VAL A 37 -16.51 3.06 3.59
N ALA A 38 -17.10 2.62 4.71
CA ALA A 38 -17.90 3.48 5.58
C ALA A 38 -17.10 4.67 6.13
N ALA A 39 -15.83 4.46 6.50
CA ALA A 39 -14.94 5.53 6.95
C ALA A 39 -14.53 6.52 5.83
N GLY A 40 -14.83 6.22 4.57
CA GLY A 40 -14.63 7.11 3.42
C GLY A 40 -13.41 6.80 2.56
N PHE A 41 -12.74 5.65 2.77
CA PHE A 41 -11.60 5.26 1.92
C PHE A 41 -12.04 5.08 0.46
N ARG A 42 -11.30 5.73 -0.45
CA ARG A 42 -11.54 5.66 -1.90
C ARG A 42 -10.65 4.64 -2.60
N ARG A 43 -9.57 4.21 -1.97
CA ARG A 43 -8.70 3.12 -2.42
C ARG A 43 -8.47 2.15 -1.28
N ILE A 44 -8.69 0.87 -1.53
CA ILE A 44 -8.52 -0.20 -0.54
C ILE A 44 -7.76 -1.34 -1.21
N GLU A 45 -6.62 -1.73 -0.65
CA GLU A 45 -5.92 -2.93 -1.08
C GLU A 45 -6.55 -4.15 -0.41
N ALA A 46 -7.54 -4.73 -1.09
CA ALA A 46 -8.43 -5.72 -0.52
C ALA A 46 -7.81 -7.13 -0.43
N THR A 47 -6.92 -7.50 -1.36
CA THR A 47 -6.39 -8.88 -1.41
C THR A 47 -5.17 -9.04 -2.34
N SER A 48 -4.68 -10.28 -2.47
CA SER A 48 -3.66 -10.68 -3.44
C SER A 48 -4.09 -11.91 -4.22
N TYR A 49 -3.92 -11.88 -5.55
CA TYR A 49 -4.06 -13.06 -6.41
C TYR A 49 -2.81 -13.97 -6.39
N SER A 50 -1.99 -13.87 -5.34
CA SER A 50 -0.89 -14.78 -5.07
C SER A 50 -1.35 -16.24 -5.05
N HIS A 51 -0.41 -17.16 -5.25
CA HIS A 51 -0.71 -18.57 -5.21
C HIS A 51 -1.18 -18.97 -3.80
N PRO A 52 -2.38 -19.56 -3.63
CA PRO A 52 -2.95 -19.90 -2.32
C PRO A 52 -2.00 -20.69 -1.41
N ASP A 53 -1.27 -21.67 -1.97
CA ASP A 53 -0.32 -22.45 -1.16
C ASP A 53 0.92 -21.68 -0.71
N ARG A 54 1.28 -20.59 -1.43
CA ARG A 54 2.46 -19.76 -1.09
C ARG A 54 2.10 -18.65 -0.13
N VAL A 55 0.89 -18.10 -0.26
CA VAL A 55 0.37 -17.04 0.61
C VAL A 55 -1.05 -17.42 1.05
N PRO A 56 -1.20 -18.33 2.03
CA PRO A 56 -2.49 -18.87 2.45
C PRO A 56 -3.47 -17.83 2.98
N ALA A 57 -2.97 -16.68 3.44
CA ALA A 57 -3.77 -15.55 3.89
C ALA A 57 -4.76 -15.06 2.83
N PHE A 58 -4.47 -15.26 1.53
CA PHE A 58 -5.31 -14.77 0.41
C PHE A 58 -5.86 -15.89 -0.48
N ARG A 59 -5.97 -17.11 0.04
CA ARG A 59 -6.58 -18.23 -0.69
C ARG A 59 -8.04 -17.96 -1.12
N ASP A 60 -8.70 -17.05 -0.43
CA ASP A 60 -10.09 -16.61 -0.58
C ASP A 60 -10.25 -15.32 -1.41
N ALA A 61 -9.21 -14.86 -2.12
CA ALA A 61 -9.20 -13.59 -2.85
C ALA A 61 -10.45 -13.35 -3.73
N SER A 62 -10.81 -14.32 -4.56
CA SER A 62 -11.99 -14.23 -5.45
C SER A 62 -13.30 -14.20 -4.67
N GLU A 63 -13.42 -14.98 -3.59
CA GLU A 63 -14.62 -15.01 -2.74
C GLU A 63 -14.79 -13.67 -2.00
N LEU A 64 -13.70 -13.12 -1.47
CA LEU A 64 -13.70 -11.80 -0.83
C LEU A 64 -14.16 -10.72 -1.82
N LEU A 65 -13.54 -10.65 -3.00
CA LEU A 65 -13.87 -9.65 -4.01
C LEU A 65 -15.30 -9.78 -4.58
N ALA A 66 -15.90 -10.98 -4.51
CA ALA A 66 -17.30 -11.19 -4.86
C ALA A 66 -18.29 -10.71 -3.77
N LYS A 67 -17.84 -10.61 -2.52
CA LYS A 67 -18.67 -10.28 -1.35
C LYS A 67 -18.51 -8.84 -0.84
N VAL A 68 -17.40 -8.17 -1.13
CA VAL A 68 -17.20 -6.77 -0.72
C VAL A 68 -18.22 -5.84 -1.38
N PRO A 69 -18.68 -4.78 -0.68
CA PRO A 69 -19.66 -3.86 -1.23
C PRO A 69 -19.09 -3.15 -2.47
N ARG A 70 -19.91 -2.92 -3.50
CA ARG A 70 -19.52 -2.09 -4.64
C ARG A 70 -20.06 -0.68 -4.42
N ALA A 71 -19.24 0.17 -3.81
CA ALA A 71 -19.58 1.56 -3.53
C ALA A 71 -19.03 2.50 -4.60
N ASP A 72 -19.83 3.49 -5.01
CA ASP A 72 -19.45 4.44 -6.06
C ASP A 72 -18.20 5.23 -5.68
N GLY A 73 -17.20 5.20 -6.57
CA GLY A 73 -15.94 5.89 -6.41
C GLY A 73 -14.97 5.24 -5.42
N VAL A 74 -15.17 3.96 -5.06
CA VAL A 74 -14.18 3.16 -4.32
C VAL A 74 -13.51 2.18 -5.27
N ALA A 75 -12.18 2.18 -5.30
CA ALA A 75 -11.38 1.22 -6.07
C ALA A 75 -10.80 0.13 -5.15
N TYR A 76 -11.06 -1.12 -5.50
CA TYR A 76 -10.44 -2.27 -4.86
C TYR A 76 -9.19 -2.69 -5.60
N LYS A 77 -8.04 -2.59 -4.93
CA LYS A 77 -6.74 -2.98 -5.44
C LYS A 77 -6.41 -4.42 -5.04
N ALA A 78 -5.91 -5.20 -5.98
CA ALA A 78 -5.40 -6.55 -5.74
C ALA A 78 -3.98 -6.73 -6.28
N THR A 79 -3.13 -7.41 -5.49
CA THR A 79 -1.75 -7.67 -5.91
C THR A 79 -1.63 -8.85 -6.86
N CYS A 80 -0.95 -8.65 -8.00
CA CYS A 80 -0.69 -9.67 -9.01
C CYS A 80 0.83 -9.93 -9.15
N PRO A 81 1.35 -11.03 -8.57
CA PRO A 81 2.79 -11.31 -8.63
C PRO A 81 3.28 -11.88 -9.98
N ASN A 82 2.38 -12.34 -10.86
CA ASN A 82 2.73 -12.97 -12.14
C ASN A 82 1.54 -13.01 -13.13
N PRO A 83 1.76 -13.36 -14.42
CA PRO A 83 0.71 -13.45 -15.44
C PRO A 83 -0.52 -14.32 -15.07
N ARG A 84 -0.33 -15.41 -14.31
CA ARG A 84 -1.46 -16.25 -13.88
C ARG A 84 -2.37 -15.54 -12.87
N ALA A 85 -1.81 -14.64 -12.07
CA ALA A 85 -2.58 -13.80 -11.15
C ALA A 85 -3.49 -12.83 -11.93
N VAL A 86 -3.00 -12.25 -13.03
CA VAL A 86 -3.82 -11.39 -13.91
C VAL A 86 -4.91 -12.20 -14.61
N GLN A 87 -4.62 -13.43 -15.05
CA GLN A 87 -5.65 -14.33 -15.60
C GLN A 87 -6.78 -14.63 -14.60
N ARG A 88 -6.45 -14.81 -13.31
CA ARG A 88 -7.46 -14.97 -12.26
C ARG A 88 -8.29 -13.70 -12.08
N ALA A 89 -7.67 -12.52 -12.08
CA ALA A 89 -8.38 -11.26 -12.00
C ALA A 89 -9.33 -11.06 -13.20
N LEU A 90 -8.90 -11.42 -14.41
CA LEU A 90 -9.75 -11.40 -15.61
C LEU A 90 -10.95 -12.34 -15.48
N ALA A 91 -10.74 -13.55 -14.95
CA ALA A 91 -11.83 -14.50 -14.74
C ALA A 91 -12.88 -13.98 -13.74
N ASP A 92 -12.45 -13.35 -12.65
CA ASP A 92 -13.35 -12.71 -11.69
C ASP A 92 -14.12 -11.55 -12.35
N LEU A 93 -13.42 -10.72 -13.14
CA LEU A 93 -14.03 -9.61 -13.88
C LEU A 93 -15.07 -10.11 -14.89
N ASP A 94 -14.79 -11.19 -15.62
CA ASP A 94 -15.72 -11.84 -16.53
C ASP A 94 -16.94 -12.45 -15.81
N ALA A 95 -16.76 -12.86 -14.54
CA ALA A 95 -17.84 -13.32 -13.66
C ALA A 95 -18.65 -12.17 -13.03
N GLY A 96 -18.30 -10.90 -13.29
CA GLY A 96 -19.03 -9.72 -12.84
C GLY A 96 -18.62 -9.20 -11.45
N HIS A 97 -17.48 -9.63 -10.93
CA HIS A 97 -16.91 -9.12 -9.68
C HIS A 97 -15.38 -8.93 -9.81
N GLY A 98 -14.65 -8.65 -8.73
CA GLY A 98 -13.18 -8.58 -8.78
C GLY A 98 -12.61 -7.21 -8.43
N ALA A 99 -11.34 -7.04 -8.76
CA ALA A 99 -10.56 -5.84 -8.46
C ALA A 99 -10.72 -4.77 -9.56
N ASP A 100 -10.61 -3.51 -9.17
CA ASP A 100 -10.56 -2.34 -10.06
C ASP A 100 -9.12 -1.98 -10.44
N GLU A 101 -8.20 -2.17 -9.49
CA GLU A 101 -6.77 -1.92 -9.65
C GLU A 101 -5.96 -3.20 -9.49
N LEU A 102 -4.96 -3.41 -10.34
CA LEU A 102 -4.00 -4.50 -10.20
C LEU A 102 -2.60 -3.94 -9.95
N SER A 103 -1.94 -4.36 -8.87
CA SER A 103 -0.54 -4.01 -8.64
C SER A 103 0.44 -5.00 -9.25
N LEU A 104 1.42 -4.46 -9.97
CA LEU A 104 2.49 -5.18 -10.67
C LEU A 104 3.82 -4.83 -10.00
N LEU A 105 4.54 -5.86 -9.55
CA LEU A 105 5.67 -5.67 -8.62
C LEU A 105 7.04 -5.94 -9.25
N VAL A 106 7.98 -5.06 -8.96
CA VAL A 106 9.43 -5.24 -9.15
C VAL A 106 10.14 -4.88 -7.84
N SER A 107 11.39 -5.30 -7.69
CA SER A 107 12.25 -4.85 -6.59
C SER A 107 13.44 -4.13 -7.17
N ALA A 108 13.78 -2.94 -6.66
CA ALA A 108 14.88 -2.10 -7.14
C ALA A 108 16.23 -2.83 -7.22
N THR A 109 16.41 -3.90 -6.44
CA THR A 109 17.66 -4.65 -6.33
C THR A 109 17.56 -6.10 -6.82
N GLU A 110 18.66 -6.62 -7.35
CA GLU A 110 18.74 -7.97 -7.91
C GLU A 110 18.64 -9.02 -6.79
N ALA A 111 19.41 -8.83 -5.71
CA ALA A 111 19.47 -9.71 -4.55
C ALA A 111 18.10 -9.90 -3.88
N HIS A 112 17.26 -8.85 -3.82
CA HIS A 112 15.91 -8.97 -3.30
C HIS A 112 14.99 -9.69 -4.29
N THR A 113 15.11 -9.41 -5.59
CA THR A 113 14.34 -10.10 -6.65
C THR A 113 14.60 -11.60 -6.63
N GLU A 114 15.87 -12.02 -6.55
CA GLU A 114 16.26 -13.43 -6.47
C GLU A 114 15.70 -14.13 -5.23
N ARG A 115 15.77 -13.48 -4.06
CA ARG A 115 15.31 -14.08 -2.80
C ARG A 115 13.79 -14.13 -2.67
N ASN A 116 13.12 -13.03 -3.01
CA ASN A 116 11.68 -12.88 -2.81
C ASN A 116 10.87 -13.50 -3.96
N LEU A 117 11.29 -13.27 -5.20
CA LEU A 117 10.55 -13.69 -6.40
C LEU A 117 11.16 -14.93 -7.08
N ARG A 118 12.34 -15.39 -6.65
CA ARG A 118 13.06 -16.56 -7.21
C ARG A 118 13.29 -16.42 -8.72
N THR A 119 13.60 -15.20 -9.15
CA THR A 119 13.84 -14.82 -10.54
C THR A 119 14.86 -13.67 -10.60
N THR A 120 15.19 -13.19 -11.80
CA THR A 120 16.05 -12.01 -11.99
C THR A 120 15.23 -10.76 -12.26
N ARG A 121 15.78 -9.55 -12.05
CA ARG A 121 15.08 -8.28 -12.38
C ARG A 121 14.64 -8.24 -13.84
N ALA A 122 15.51 -8.65 -14.75
CA ALA A 122 15.21 -8.68 -16.19
C ALA A 122 14.00 -9.60 -16.51
N ARG A 123 13.97 -10.80 -15.92
CA ARG A 123 12.84 -11.73 -16.10
C ARG A 123 11.57 -11.20 -15.43
N GLN A 124 11.69 -10.53 -14.29
CA GLN A 124 10.53 -9.94 -13.63
C GLN A 124 9.93 -8.79 -14.46
N TRP A 125 10.77 -7.95 -15.08
CA TRP A 125 10.29 -6.93 -16.01
C TRP A 125 9.59 -7.53 -17.24
N ALA A 126 10.08 -8.66 -17.76
CA ALA A 126 9.37 -9.39 -18.82
C ALA A 126 8.00 -9.90 -18.35
N ASN A 127 7.90 -10.42 -17.13
CA ASN A 127 6.62 -10.82 -16.54
C ASN A 127 5.67 -9.63 -16.38
N VAL A 128 6.18 -8.47 -15.92
CA VAL A 128 5.39 -7.24 -15.76
C VAL A 128 4.84 -6.75 -17.10
N THR A 129 5.67 -6.78 -18.14
CA THR A 129 5.24 -6.43 -19.50
C THR A 129 4.10 -7.35 -19.97
N GLU A 130 4.24 -8.66 -19.76
CA GLU A 130 3.18 -9.62 -20.10
C GLU A 130 1.92 -9.43 -19.25
N MET A 131 2.05 -9.11 -17.96
CA MET A 131 0.92 -8.80 -17.09
C MET A 131 0.14 -7.58 -17.57
N ALA A 132 0.83 -6.49 -17.94
CA ALA A 132 0.19 -5.30 -18.50
C ALA A 132 -0.52 -5.61 -19.83
N ARG A 133 0.12 -6.40 -20.70
CA ARG A 133 -0.48 -6.85 -21.97
C ARG A 133 -1.75 -7.70 -21.74
N LEU A 134 -1.72 -8.62 -20.79
CA LEU A 134 -2.87 -9.47 -20.45
C LEU A 134 -4.02 -8.66 -19.85
N ALA A 135 -3.73 -7.67 -18.99
CA ALA A 135 -4.74 -6.81 -18.41
C ALA A 135 -5.51 -6.01 -19.48
N GLY A 136 -4.85 -5.67 -20.61
CA GLY A 136 -5.53 -5.19 -21.82
C GLY A 136 -6.38 -3.93 -21.61
N GLY A 137 -5.99 -3.06 -20.67
CA GLY A 137 -6.74 -1.86 -20.31
C GLY A 137 -8.05 -2.11 -19.56
N ARG A 138 -8.31 -3.34 -19.11
CA ARG A 138 -9.51 -3.70 -18.34
C ARG A 138 -9.42 -3.37 -16.85
N PHE A 139 -8.23 -3.01 -16.38
CA PHE A 139 -7.93 -2.66 -15.00
C PHE A 139 -7.07 -1.40 -14.98
N SER A 140 -7.15 -0.63 -13.90
CA SER A 140 -6.13 0.38 -13.60
C SER A 140 -4.87 -0.34 -13.09
N LEU A 141 -3.74 -0.12 -13.74
CA LEU A 141 -2.50 -0.78 -13.35
C LEU A 141 -1.70 0.11 -12.40
N VAL A 142 -1.19 -0.48 -11.32
CA VAL A 142 -0.34 0.21 -10.34
C VAL A 142 1.04 -0.45 -10.35
N GLY A 143 2.07 0.29 -10.76
CA GLY A 143 3.45 -0.17 -10.62
C GLY A 143 3.87 -0.17 -9.15
N VAL A 144 4.67 -1.14 -8.72
CA VAL A 144 5.22 -1.18 -7.35
C VAL A 144 6.71 -1.46 -7.42
N ILE A 145 7.51 -0.54 -6.88
CA ILE A 145 8.96 -0.66 -6.77
C ILE A 145 9.31 -0.89 -5.29
N SER A 146 9.53 -2.16 -4.92
CA SER A 146 10.04 -2.52 -3.58
C SER A 146 11.53 -2.18 -3.43
N MET A 147 12.00 -2.05 -2.19
CA MET A 147 13.40 -1.73 -1.85
C MET A 147 13.91 -0.42 -2.48
N ALA A 148 13.02 0.53 -2.78
CA ALA A 148 13.38 1.76 -3.50
C ALA A 148 14.29 2.69 -2.68
N LEU A 149 14.18 2.64 -1.35
CA LEU A 149 14.86 3.56 -0.42
C LEU A 149 16.03 2.92 0.33
N GLY A 150 16.39 1.69 -0.05
CA GLY A 150 17.44 0.91 0.58
C GLY A 150 17.14 -0.58 0.51
N CYS A 151 18.20 -1.39 0.50
CA CYS A 151 18.11 -2.83 0.49
C CYS A 151 18.96 -3.43 1.61
N PRO A 152 18.44 -4.35 2.43
CA PRO A 152 19.23 -5.00 3.49
C PRO A 152 20.36 -5.89 2.95
N PHE A 153 20.34 -6.22 1.64
CA PHE A 153 21.34 -7.08 1.00
C PHE A 153 22.38 -6.31 0.20
N GLU A 154 21.97 -5.25 -0.51
CA GLU A 154 22.84 -4.45 -1.39
C GLU A 154 23.17 -3.07 -0.80
N GLY A 155 22.58 -2.70 0.32
CA GLY A 155 22.78 -1.42 0.97
C GLY A 155 22.04 -0.29 0.27
N ARG A 156 22.76 0.77 -0.10
CA ARG A 156 22.17 1.97 -0.71
C ARG A 156 21.70 1.66 -2.12
N VAL A 157 20.46 2.06 -2.41
CA VAL A 157 19.88 1.97 -3.76
C VAL A 157 20.04 3.32 -4.46
N ASP A 158 20.45 3.30 -5.71
CA ASP A 158 20.58 4.50 -6.53
C ASP A 158 19.19 5.05 -6.91
N PRO A 159 18.83 6.30 -6.54
CA PRO A 159 17.58 6.90 -6.95
C PRO A 159 17.42 7.00 -8.48
N GLY A 160 18.53 6.99 -9.25
CA GLY A 160 18.48 6.89 -10.71
C GLY A 160 17.86 5.60 -11.21
N LEU A 161 18.25 4.45 -10.63
CA LEU A 161 17.66 3.16 -10.98
C LEU A 161 16.17 3.08 -10.63
N VAL A 162 15.77 3.72 -9.51
CA VAL A 162 14.35 3.81 -9.13
C VAL A 162 13.57 4.66 -10.13
N ALA A 163 14.13 5.79 -10.57
CA ALA A 163 13.52 6.63 -11.60
C ALA A 163 13.44 5.92 -12.97
N GLU A 164 14.44 5.10 -13.33
CA GLU A 164 14.38 4.25 -14.54
C GLU A 164 13.27 3.19 -14.44
N ASP A 165 13.16 2.50 -13.29
CA ASP A 165 12.09 1.53 -13.04
C ASP A 165 10.71 2.22 -13.06
N PHE A 166 10.61 3.45 -12.56
CA PHE A 166 9.40 4.27 -12.62
C PHE A 166 9.01 4.59 -14.07
N GLY A 167 9.97 5.05 -14.88
CA GLY A 167 9.75 5.35 -16.30
C GLY A 167 9.28 4.12 -17.08
N ARG A 168 9.85 2.94 -16.80
CA ARG A 168 9.39 1.69 -17.42
C ARG A 168 7.94 1.35 -17.09
N PHE A 169 7.48 1.62 -15.87
CA PHE A 169 6.07 1.48 -15.56
C PHE A 169 5.21 2.52 -16.28
N ALA A 170 5.65 3.78 -16.34
CA ALA A 170 4.95 4.84 -17.08
C ALA A 170 4.80 4.48 -18.57
N ASP A 171 5.83 3.93 -19.20
CA ASP A 171 5.81 3.44 -20.59
C ASP A 171 4.81 2.29 -20.81
N LEU A 172 4.51 1.52 -19.75
CA LEU A 172 3.49 0.46 -19.77
C LEU A 172 2.07 0.97 -19.52
N GLY A 173 1.89 2.28 -19.32
CA GLY A 173 0.59 2.91 -19.13
C GLY A 173 -0.04 2.64 -17.76
N VAL A 174 0.78 2.46 -16.71
CA VAL A 174 0.25 2.42 -15.34
C VAL A 174 -0.36 3.76 -14.95
N THR A 175 -1.35 3.75 -14.06
CA THR A 175 -2.01 4.96 -13.56
C THR A 175 -1.28 5.56 -12.36
N LEU A 176 -0.56 4.74 -11.61
CA LEU A 176 0.15 5.11 -10.39
C LEU A 176 1.42 4.24 -10.25
N VAL A 177 2.45 4.75 -9.59
CA VAL A 177 3.62 3.95 -9.21
C VAL A 177 3.93 4.11 -7.72
N THR A 178 3.87 3.02 -6.99
CA THR A 178 4.24 2.95 -5.57
C THR A 178 5.74 2.83 -5.38
N ILE A 179 6.29 3.75 -4.58
CA ILE A 179 7.66 3.74 -4.09
C ILE A 179 7.68 3.11 -2.70
N GLY A 180 8.18 1.88 -2.60
CA GLY A 180 8.18 1.09 -1.38
C GLY A 180 9.47 1.21 -0.56
N ASP A 181 9.37 1.77 0.65
CA ASP A 181 10.36 1.56 1.71
C ASP A 181 10.11 0.24 2.44
N THR A 182 10.32 -0.87 1.73
CA THR A 182 9.90 -2.21 2.17
C THR A 182 10.50 -2.64 3.51
N THR A 183 11.65 -2.09 3.89
CA THR A 183 12.33 -2.45 5.15
C THR A 183 12.45 -1.31 6.14
N GLY A 184 11.85 -0.15 5.89
CA GLY A 184 11.92 1.01 6.77
C GLY A 184 13.36 1.52 6.91
N LEU A 185 14.07 1.69 5.79
CA LEU A 185 15.43 2.24 5.72
C LEU A 185 15.45 3.70 5.22
N GLY A 186 14.34 4.16 4.63
CA GLY A 186 14.19 5.51 4.14
C GLY A 186 14.22 6.55 5.26
N THR A 187 14.71 7.73 4.90
CA THR A 187 14.73 8.92 5.77
C THR A 187 14.24 10.12 4.97
N PRO A 188 13.83 11.23 5.60
CA PRO A 188 13.41 12.43 4.87
C PRO A 188 14.45 12.90 3.84
N ALA A 189 15.74 12.74 4.14
CA ALA A 189 16.85 13.12 3.27
C ALA A 189 16.96 12.25 2.00
N THR A 190 16.44 11.02 2.00
CA THR A 190 16.38 10.16 0.81
C THR A 190 15.03 10.24 0.12
N VAL A 191 13.94 10.39 0.87
CA VAL A 191 12.56 10.42 0.37
C VAL A 191 12.26 11.71 -0.38
N GLY A 192 12.48 12.87 0.23
CA GLY A 192 12.13 14.17 -0.37
C GLY A 192 12.76 14.36 -1.77
N PRO A 193 14.08 14.21 -1.93
CA PRO A 193 14.73 14.35 -3.24
C PRO A 193 14.25 13.34 -4.28
N LEU A 194 13.96 12.09 -3.89
CA LEU A 194 13.46 11.08 -4.81
C LEU A 194 12.06 11.45 -5.32
N PHE A 195 11.13 11.80 -4.42
CA PHE A 195 9.78 12.19 -4.81
C PHE A 195 9.76 13.46 -5.65
N ALA A 196 10.58 14.46 -5.31
CA ALA A 196 10.71 15.68 -6.10
C ALA A 196 11.24 15.39 -7.52
N ARG A 197 12.20 14.46 -7.65
CA ARG A 197 12.70 13.99 -8.94
C ARG A 197 11.61 13.31 -9.76
N LEU A 198 10.88 12.36 -9.17
CA LEU A 198 9.83 11.62 -9.86
C LEU A 198 8.70 12.54 -10.34
N ALA A 199 8.29 13.50 -9.51
CA ALA A 199 7.29 14.50 -9.89
C ALA A 199 7.77 15.40 -11.05
N ALA A 200 9.06 15.71 -11.12
CA ALA A 200 9.64 16.52 -12.20
C ALA A 200 9.83 15.72 -13.50
N GLU A 201 10.26 14.47 -13.42
CA GLU A 201 10.54 13.61 -14.59
C GLU A 201 9.26 12.98 -15.17
N TYR A 202 8.25 12.70 -14.33
CA TYR A 202 7.03 11.98 -14.72
C TYR A 202 5.77 12.66 -14.16
N PRO A 203 5.46 13.91 -14.55
CA PRO A 203 4.37 14.69 -13.98
C PRO A 203 2.97 14.07 -14.20
N ASP A 204 2.81 13.24 -15.22
CA ASP A 204 1.53 12.62 -15.59
C ASP A 204 1.23 11.31 -14.83
N VAL A 205 2.22 10.75 -14.12
CA VAL A 205 2.08 9.50 -13.37
C VAL A 205 2.36 9.78 -11.89
N PRO A 206 1.34 9.85 -11.02
CA PRO A 206 1.56 10.13 -9.61
C PRO A 206 2.33 9.01 -8.91
N ALA A 207 3.31 9.40 -8.10
CA ALA A 207 3.97 8.49 -7.17
C ALA A 207 3.08 8.24 -5.94
N VAL A 208 3.12 7.01 -5.43
CA VAL A 208 2.47 6.60 -4.18
C VAL A 208 3.54 6.34 -3.13
N ALA A 209 3.42 6.97 -1.97
CA ALA A 209 4.30 6.76 -0.82
C ALA A 209 3.85 5.55 -0.01
N HIS A 210 4.66 4.49 -0.01
CA HIS A 210 4.43 3.29 0.79
C HIS A 210 5.64 3.05 1.70
N PHE A 211 5.50 3.43 2.97
CA PHE A 211 6.61 3.39 3.92
C PHE A 211 6.33 2.45 5.08
N HIS A 212 7.32 1.62 5.41
CA HIS A 212 7.28 0.80 6.62
C HIS A 212 7.89 1.55 7.80
N ASN A 213 7.29 1.39 8.98
CA ASN A 213 7.71 2.05 10.22
C ASN A 213 8.72 1.25 11.04
N THR A 214 9.45 0.32 10.41
CA THR A 214 10.40 -0.58 11.08
C THR A 214 11.47 0.13 11.90
N ARG A 215 11.80 1.39 11.57
CA ARG A 215 12.78 2.22 12.30
C ARG A 215 12.19 3.55 12.80
N GLY A 216 10.87 3.67 12.86
CA GLY A 216 10.21 4.88 13.38
C GLY A 216 10.25 6.10 12.44
N THR A 217 10.65 5.92 11.17
CA THR A 217 10.81 7.04 10.22
C THR A 217 9.61 7.25 9.31
N ALA A 218 8.58 6.40 9.36
CA ALA A 218 7.54 6.37 8.33
C ALA A 218 6.73 7.67 8.24
N LEU A 219 6.24 8.21 9.36
CA LEU A 219 5.50 9.47 9.35
C LEU A 219 6.37 10.66 8.90
N ALA A 220 7.62 10.71 9.33
CA ALA A 220 8.56 11.75 8.87
C ALA A 220 8.82 11.64 7.35
N ASN A 221 8.89 10.42 6.82
CA ASN A 221 8.99 10.17 5.39
C ASN A 221 7.71 10.56 4.65
N CYS A 222 6.52 10.35 5.23
CA CYS A 222 5.26 10.83 4.66
C CYS A 222 5.25 12.35 4.53
N VAL A 223 5.70 13.09 5.55
CA VAL A 223 5.85 14.56 5.47
C VAL A 223 6.82 14.94 4.35
N ALA A 224 7.98 14.31 4.29
CA ALA A 224 8.96 14.61 3.24
C ALA A 224 8.44 14.34 1.82
N ALA A 225 7.64 13.30 1.64
CA ALA A 225 6.97 13.01 0.36
C ALA A 225 5.86 14.03 0.06
N LEU A 226 5.06 14.42 1.07
CA LEU A 226 4.00 15.42 0.95
C LEU A 226 4.54 16.78 0.52
N ASP A 227 5.61 17.23 1.17
CA ASP A 227 6.33 18.48 0.86
C ASP A 227 6.94 18.45 -0.55
N ALA A 228 7.31 17.26 -1.03
CA ALA A 228 7.79 17.03 -2.40
C ALA A 228 6.64 16.90 -3.44
N GLY A 229 5.38 17.13 -3.04
CA GLY A 229 4.23 17.12 -3.94
C GLY A 229 3.47 15.79 -4.02
N CYS A 230 3.84 14.76 -3.25
CA CYS A 230 3.10 13.51 -3.22
C CYS A 230 1.69 13.72 -2.66
N ARG A 231 0.68 13.07 -3.26
CA ARG A 231 -0.72 13.11 -2.80
C ARG A 231 -1.37 11.74 -2.64
N PHE A 232 -0.59 10.67 -2.80
CA PHE A 232 -1.07 9.30 -2.65
C PHE A 232 -0.21 8.57 -1.62
N PHE A 233 -0.85 8.00 -0.60
CA PHE A 233 -0.15 7.30 0.48
C PHE A 233 -0.80 5.95 0.74
N ASP A 234 0.02 4.93 0.94
CA ASP A 234 -0.41 3.62 1.43
C ASP A 234 -0.17 3.57 2.95
N SER A 235 -1.16 3.08 3.69
CA SER A 235 -1.08 2.88 5.15
C SER A 235 -1.88 1.66 5.57
N ALA A 236 -1.64 1.14 6.77
CA ALA A 236 -2.46 0.08 7.33
C ALA A 236 -2.92 0.40 8.75
N PHE A 237 -4.18 0.08 9.06
CA PHE A 237 -4.73 0.22 10.41
C PHE A 237 -3.82 -0.44 11.46
N GLY A 238 -3.55 0.28 12.55
CA GLY A 238 -2.70 -0.19 13.64
C GLY A 238 -1.24 -0.46 13.25
N GLY A 239 -0.80 -0.02 12.07
CA GLY A 239 0.58 -0.18 11.58
C GLY A 239 0.98 -1.63 11.29
N VAL A 240 0.03 -2.52 11.05
CA VAL A 240 0.30 -3.94 10.79
C VAL A 240 0.96 -4.17 9.42
N GLY A 241 1.39 -5.41 9.18
CA GLY A 241 2.12 -5.82 7.99
C GLY A 241 3.62 -5.90 8.24
N GLY A 242 4.44 -5.87 7.20
CA GLY A 242 5.90 -5.98 7.34
C GLY A 242 6.44 -7.35 6.96
N HIS A 243 7.50 -7.82 7.61
CA HIS A 243 8.20 -9.04 7.16
C HIS A 243 7.61 -10.32 7.74
N PRO A 244 7.75 -11.47 7.04
CA PRO A 244 7.26 -12.73 7.55
C PRO A 244 7.87 -13.06 8.91
N ALA A 245 7.07 -13.59 9.84
CA ALA A 245 7.54 -14.11 11.12
C ALA A 245 8.69 -15.14 11.02
N LYS A 246 8.90 -15.71 9.82
CA LYS A 246 9.94 -16.71 9.52
C LYS A 246 11.21 -16.16 8.85
N ILE A 247 11.24 -14.91 8.37
CA ILE A 247 12.43 -14.29 7.78
C ILE A 247 12.77 -13.05 8.60
N GLY A 248 13.70 -13.20 9.55
CA GLY A 248 14.13 -12.11 10.43
C GLY A 248 15.06 -11.14 9.70
N TYR A 249 14.53 -9.98 9.31
CA TYR A 249 15.33 -8.79 8.98
C TYR A 249 15.68 -7.96 10.23
N GLY A 250 15.21 -8.43 11.40
CA GLY A 250 15.36 -7.86 12.74
C GLY A 250 14.38 -8.56 13.71
N THR A 251 14.47 -8.26 15.01
CA THR A 251 13.59 -8.79 16.08
C THR A 251 12.58 -7.77 16.59
N GLY A 252 12.43 -6.63 15.91
CA GLY A 252 11.57 -5.51 16.32
C GLY A 252 10.19 -5.51 15.66
N MET A 253 9.32 -4.61 16.12
CA MET A 253 8.04 -4.33 15.49
C MET A 253 8.27 -3.83 14.05
N THR A 254 7.78 -4.58 13.07
CA THR A 254 7.80 -4.17 11.65
C THR A 254 6.38 -3.94 11.19
N GLY A 255 6.20 -3.09 10.19
CA GLY A 255 4.90 -2.94 9.55
C GLY A 255 4.77 -1.63 8.80
N ASN A 256 3.57 -1.36 8.34
CA ASN A 256 3.25 -0.19 7.53
C ASN A 256 3.25 1.10 8.36
N THR A 257 3.16 2.22 7.65
CA THR A 257 2.68 3.47 8.25
C THR A 257 1.30 3.22 8.85
N CYS A 258 1.10 3.59 10.11
CA CYS A 258 -0.18 3.45 10.79
C CYS A 258 -1.19 4.44 10.21
N THR A 259 -2.33 3.93 9.75
CA THR A 259 -3.40 4.73 9.13
C THR A 259 -3.89 5.82 10.07
N GLU A 260 -4.22 5.48 11.30
CA GLU A 260 -4.76 6.41 12.30
C GLU A 260 -3.76 7.54 12.59
N ASP A 261 -2.48 7.19 12.77
CA ASP A 261 -1.43 8.16 13.08
C ASP A 261 -1.13 9.07 11.89
N LEU A 262 -1.20 8.54 10.65
CA LEU A 262 -1.05 9.32 9.42
C LEU A 262 -2.25 10.25 9.20
N VAL A 263 -3.47 9.77 9.39
CA VAL A 263 -4.69 10.59 9.29
C VAL A 263 -4.62 11.75 10.29
N ASN A 264 -4.25 11.46 11.55
CA ASN A 264 -4.08 12.52 12.55
C ASN A 264 -3.04 13.55 12.10
N LEU A 265 -1.87 13.12 11.62
CA LEU A 265 -0.82 14.03 11.13
C LEU A 265 -1.32 14.93 9.99
N LEU A 266 -2.03 14.37 9.01
CA LEU A 266 -2.53 15.11 7.85
C LEU A 266 -3.62 16.11 8.24
N GLU A 267 -4.63 15.66 8.99
CA GLU A 267 -5.73 16.53 9.42
C GLU A 267 -5.24 17.66 10.35
N THR A 268 -4.32 17.36 11.29
CA THR A 268 -3.74 18.38 12.18
C THR A 268 -2.83 19.38 11.46
N THR A 269 -2.33 19.04 10.27
CA THR A 269 -1.53 19.96 9.43
C THR A 269 -2.38 20.66 8.36
N GLY A 270 -3.71 20.48 8.38
CA GLY A 270 -4.64 21.13 7.46
C GLY A 270 -4.72 20.49 6.08
N VAL A 271 -4.21 19.26 5.92
CA VAL A 271 -4.30 18.49 4.67
C VAL A 271 -5.44 17.49 4.77
N ALA A 272 -6.49 17.71 3.99
CA ALA A 272 -7.70 16.92 4.09
C ALA A 272 -7.47 15.47 3.62
N THR A 273 -7.95 14.50 4.38
CA THR A 273 -8.07 13.10 3.94
C THR A 273 -9.44 12.82 3.33
N GLY A 274 -10.47 13.52 3.86
CA GLY A 274 -11.87 13.30 3.53
C GLY A 274 -12.44 12.01 4.14
N LEU A 275 -11.83 11.53 5.21
CA LEU A 275 -12.31 10.40 6.02
C LEU A 275 -13.18 10.91 7.18
N ASP A 276 -14.13 10.07 7.60
CA ASP A 276 -14.87 10.28 8.85
C ASP A 276 -14.04 9.73 10.01
N LEU A 277 -13.59 10.62 10.89
CA LEU A 277 -12.64 10.27 11.95
C LEU A 277 -13.23 9.31 13.01
N ASP A 278 -14.50 9.47 13.35
CA ASP A 278 -15.16 8.54 14.29
C ASP A 278 -15.25 7.13 13.68
N LEU A 279 -15.55 7.06 12.38
CA LEU A 279 -15.59 5.79 11.65
C LEU A 279 -14.18 5.22 11.41
N VAL A 280 -13.13 6.04 11.30
CA VAL A 280 -11.73 5.57 11.28
C VAL A 280 -11.38 4.87 12.59
N LEU A 281 -11.74 5.42 13.76
CA LEU A 281 -11.51 4.75 15.05
C LEU A 281 -12.34 3.46 15.19
N ALA A 282 -13.59 3.46 14.69
CA ALA A 282 -14.41 2.26 14.68
C ALA A 282 -13.84 1.15 13.76
N ALA A 283 -13.28 1.53 12.60
CA ALA A 283 -12.57 0.62 11.70
C ALA A 283 -11.29 0.07 12.34
N SER A 284 -10.50 0.92 13.01
CA SER A 284 -9.31 0.52 13.78
C SER A 284 -9.66 -0.54 14.84
N ALA A 285 -10.70 -0.30 15.65
CA ALA A 285 -11.15 -1.27 16.65
C ALA A 285 -11.60 -2.61 16.02
N ARG A 286 -12.21 -2.57 14.83
CA ARG A 286 -12.59 -3.78 14.08
C ARG A 286 -11.36 -4.55 13.59
N CYS A 287 -10.30 -3.86 13.17
CA CYS A 287 -9.02 -4.49 12.83
C CYS A 287 -8.39 -5.21 14.03
N GLU A 288 -8.44 -4.63 15.23
CA GLU A 288 -7.99 -5.28 16.46
C GLU A 288 -8.82 -6.54 16.79
N GLN A 289 -10.15 -6.46 16.61
CA GLN A 289 -11.05 -7.61 16.79
C GLN A 289 -10.75 -8.72 15.78
N ALA A 290 -10.50 -8.37 14.51
CA ALA A 290 -10.18 -9.33 13.46
C ALA A 290 -8.87 -10.10 13.74
N LEU A 291 -7.91 -9.46 14.41
CA LEU A 291 -6.62 -10.07 14.77
C LEU A 291 -6.54 -10.56 16.22
N GLY A 292 -7.61 -10.38 16.99
CA GLY A 292 -7.71 -10.79 18.39
C GLY A 292 -6.69 -10.14 19.33
N ARG A 293 -6.13 -8.97 18.96
CA ARG A 293 -5.11 -8.28 19.76
C ARG A 293 -5.09 -6.77 19.55
N PRO A 294 -4.62 -6.00 20.55
CA PRO A 294 -4.33 -4.57 20.36
C PRO A 294 -3.23 -4.36 19.31
N LEU A 295 -3.38 -3.32 18.48
CA LEU A 295 -2.42 -2.91 17.47
C LEU A 295 -1.64 -1.65 17.92
N HIS A 296 -0.77 -1.13 17.04
CA HIS A 296 0.29 -0.19 17.42
C HIS A 296 -0.05 1.30 17.22
N SER A 297 -1.29 1.64 16.89
CA SER A 297 -1.68 3.04 16.72
C SER A 297 -1.56 3.81 18.03
N MET A 298 -0.91 4.97 17.98
CA MET A 298 -0.87 5.92 19.10
C MET A 298 -2.20 6.66 19.20
N VAL A 299 -2.78 7.04 18.07
CA VAL A 299 -4.07 7.73 17.98
C VAL A 299 -5.23 6.88 18.48
N ALA A 300 -5.24 5.57 18.21
CA ALA A 300 -6.28 4.67 18.75
C ALA A 300 -6.25 4.60 20.29
N ARG A 301 -5.13 4.97 20.93
CA ARG A 301 -5.00 5.02 22.40
C ARG A 301 -5.27 6.40 22.99
N ALA A 302 -4.90 7.46 22.25
CA ALA A 302 -4.96 8.83 22.73
C ALA A 302 -6.20 9.61 22.24
N GLY A 303 -6.86 9.13 21.19
CA GLY A 303 -7.82 9.90 20.40
C GLY A 303 -7.11 10.79 19.36
N PHE A 304 -7.90 11.38 18.45
CA PHE A 304 -7.39 12.36 17.50
C PHE A 304 -6.98 13.65 18.22
N GLY A 305 -5.82 14.19 17.86
CA GLY A 305 -5.25 15.41 18.41
C GLY A 305 -5.69 16.68 17.70
N LEU A 306 -6.96 16.77 17.27
CA LEU A 306 -7.49 17.97 16.62
C LEU A 306 -7.71 19.07 17.65
N LEU A 307 -6.95 20.16 17.51
CA LEU A 307 -7.16 21.35 18.34
C LEU A 307 -8.45 22.05 17.92
N PRO A 308 -9.29 22.52 18.86
CA PRO A 308 -10.46 23.30 18.51
C PRO A 308 -10.05 24.54 17.73
N GLU A 309 -10.73 24.81 16.60
CA GLU A 309 -10.55 26.05 15.86
C GLU A 309 -10.91 27.23 16.78
N GLY A 310 -9.89 28.02 17.18
CA GLY A 310 -10.11 29.28 17.89
C GLY A 310 -9.56 29.39 19.31
N VAL A 311 -8.29 29.05 19.52
CA VAL A 311 -7.51 29.75 20.55
C VAL A 311 -6.44 30.57 19.84
N SER A 312 -6.76 31.84 19.57
CA SER A 312 -5.71 32.85 19.36
C SER A 312 -4.84 32.84 20.61
N LEU A 313 -3.56 32.52 20.44
CA LEU A 313 -2.54 33.06 21.33
C LEU A 313 -2.37 34.56 21.02
#